data_AF-A0A8S0G3G3-F1
#
_entry.id   AF-A0A8S0G3G3-F1
#
_cell.length_a   1.000
_cell.length_b   1.000
_cell.length_c   1.000
_cell.angle_alpha   90.00
_cell.angle_beta   90.00
_cell.angle_gamma   90.00
#
_symmetry.space_group_name_H-M   'P 1'
#
loop_
_entity.id
_entity.type
_entity.pdbx_description
1 polymer ?
#
loop_
_entity_poly.entity_id
_entity_poly.type
_entity_poly.pdbx_seq_one_letter_code
_entity_poly.pdbx_strand_id
1 'polypeptide(L)'
;MQDKIRANPQNSEQWALLGEYYLWQNDYSNSLLAYRQALQLRGENAELYAALATVLYYQASQHMTVQARAMIDKALALDSNEITALMLLASDAFMQANYAQAIELWQKVMDLNSPRINRTQLVESINMAKLLQRRSD
;
A
#
# COMPACT_ATOMS: atom_id res chain seq x y z
N MET A 1 -21.42 10.46 -3.71
CA MET A 1 -20.01 10.86 -3.45
C MET A 1 -19.54 11.97 -4.40
N GLN A 2 -19.83 11.87 -5.71
CA GLN A 2 -19.47 12.92 -6.69
C GLN A 2 -20.00 14.33 -6.34
N ASP A 3 -21.19 14.43 -5.73
CA ASP A 3 -21.77 15.72 -5.33
C ASP A 3 -21.00 16.44 -4.22
N LYS A 4 -20.25 15.72 -3.36
CA LYS A 4 -19.45 16.33 -2.29
C LYS A 4 -18.19 17.01 -2.81
N ILE A 5 -17.58 16.47 -3.88
CA ILE A 5 -16.37 17.02 -4.50
C ILE A 5 -16.67 18.31 -5.25
N ARG A 6 -17.87 18.41 -5.83
CA ARG A 6 -18.35 19.66 -6.45
C ARG A 6 -18.50 20.81 -5.45
N ALA A 7 -18.68 20.52 -4.16
CA ALA A 7 -18.88 21.55 -3.14
C ALA A 7 -17.57 22.13 -2.59
N ASN A 8 -16.46 21.38 -2.61
CA ASN A 8 -15.16 21.90 -2.19
C ASN A 8 -13.98 21.18 -2.88
N PRO A 9 -13.66 21.54 -4.14
CA PRO A 9 -12.68 20.83 -4.97
C PRO A 9 -11.22 20.94 -4.48
N GLN A 10 -10.94 21.70 -3.42
CA GLN A 10 -9.61 21.90 -2.86
C GLN A 10 -9.29 21.00 -1.66
N ASN A 11 -10.21 20.13 -1.23
CA ASN A 11 -9.93 19.24 -0.11
C ASN A 11 -9.21 17.96 -0.58
N SER A 12 -7.91 17.84 -0.30
CA SER A 12 -7.12 16.66 -0.64
C SER A 12 -7.67 15.35 -0.07
N GLU A 13 -8.26 15.39 1.12
CA GLU A 13 -8.83 14.21 1.79
C GLU A 13 -10.06 13.69 1.04
N GLN A 14 -10.90 14.58 0.50
CA GLN A 14 -12.05 14.17 -0.31
C GLN A 14 -11.62 13.50 -1.62
N TRP A 15 -10.54 13.96 -2.22
CA TRP A 15 -9.93 13.31 -3.39
C TRP A 15 -9.32 11.95 -3.04
N ALA A 16 -8.70 11.81 -1.87
CA ALA A 16 -8.18 10.53 -1.39
C ALA A 16 -9.31 9.51 -1.16
N LEU A 17 -10.42 9.94 -0.53
CA LEU A 17 -11.62 9.10 -0.34
C LEU A 17 -12.25 8.70 -1.68
N LEU A 18 -12.24 9.59 -2.68
CA LEU A 18 -12.68 9.25 -4.03
C LEU A 18 -11.75 8.22 -4.68
N GLY A 19 -10.44 8.36 -4.49
CA GLY A 19 -9.45 7.39 -4.95
C GLY A 19 -9.69 6.01 -4.34
N GLU A 20 -9.95 5.96 -3.04
CA GLU A 20 -10.26 4.72 -2.32
C GLU A 20 -11.57 4.10 -2.83
N TYR A 21 -12.61 4.91 -3.03
CA TYR A 21 -13.86 4.46 -3.61
C TYR A 21 -13.66 3.83 -4.99
N TYR A 22 -12.92 4.47 -5.88
CA TYR A 22 -12.64 3.89 -7.20
C TYR A 22 -11.78 2.63 -7.12
N LEU A 23 -10.84 2.56 -6.18
CA LEU A 23 -10.05 1.35 -5.95
C LEU A 23 -10.95 0.16 -5.55
N TRP A 24 -11.92 0.37 -4.65
CA TRP A 24 -12.88 -0.68 -4.26
C TRP A 24 -13.76 -1.15 -5.42
N GLN A 25 -14.01 -0.29 -6.40
CA GLN A 25 -14.74 -0.63 -7.62
C GLN A 25 -13.84 -1.25 -8.70
N ASN A 26 -12.56 -1.51 -8.38
CA ASN A 26 -11.52 -1.93 -9.32
C ASN A 26 -11.33 -0.98 -10.52
N ASP A 27 -11.77 0.27 -10.38
CA ASP A 27 -11.56 1.33 -11.37
C ASP A 27 -10.22 2.03 -11.10
N TYR A 28 -9.15 1.30 -11.42
CA TYR A 28 -7.79 1.74 -11.13
C TYR A 28 -7.43 3.06 -11.83
N SER A 29 -7.95 3.26 -13.05
CA SER A 29 -7.70 4.48 -13.82
C SER A 29 -8.24 5.72 -13.12
N ASN A 30 -9.51 5.70 -12.68
CA ASN A 30 -10.09 6.84 -11.96
C ASN A 30 -9.52 6.97 -10.54
N SER A 31 -9.16 5.85 -9.90
CA SER A 31 -8.49 5.86 -8.61
C SER A 31 -7.15 6.60 -8.65
N LEU A 32 -6.30 6.30 -9.65
CA LEU A 32 -5.02 7.00 -9.85
C LEU A 32 -5.20 8.49 -10.06
N LEU A 33 -6.19 8.91 -10.86
CA LEU A 33 -6.46 10.32 -11.10
C LEU A 33 -6.86 11.04 -9.80
N ALA A 34 -7.75 10.44 -9.01
CA ALA A 34 -8.20 11.02 -7.76
C ALA A 34 -7.07 11.13 -6.73
N TYR A 35 -6.25 10.09 -6.54
CA TYR A 35 -5.11 10.17 -5.63
C TYR A 35 -4.02 11.14 -6.10
N ARG A 36 -3.77 11.28 -7.41
CA ARG A 36 -2.85 12.30 -7.93
C ARG A 36 -3.35 13.71 -7.64
N GLN A 37 -4.67 13.94 -7.77
CA GLN A 37 -5.27 15.22 -7.41
C GLN A 37 -5.15 15.50 -5.90
N ALA A 38 -5.37 14.49 -5.06
CA ALA A 38 -5.16 14.59 -3.62
C ALA A 38 -3.72 15.00 -3.29
N LEU A 39 -2.74 14.37 -3.95
CA LEU A 39 -1.31 14.65 -3.77
C LEU A 39 -0.95 16.05 -4.26
N GLN A 40 -1.52 16.51 -5.39
CA GLN A 40 -1.31 17.87 -5.90
C GLN A 40 -1.79 18.94 -4.93
N LEU A 41 -2.91 18.69 -4.23
CA LEU A 41 -3.48 19.62 -3.25
C LEU A 41 -2.77 19.56 -1.89
N ARG A 42 -2.34 18.37 -1.45
CA ARG A 42 -1.70 18.16 -0.14
C ARG A 42 -0.19 18.43 -0.15
N GLY A 43 0.47 18.25 -1.30
CA GLY A 43 1.92 18.11 -1.37
C GLY A 43 2.39 16.68 -1.07
N GLU A 44 3.70 16.49 -1.01
CA GLU A 44 4.31 15.17 -0.75
C GLU A 44 3.78 14.57 0.55
N ASN A 45 3.25 13.35 0.48
CA ASN A 45 2.63 12.68 1.62
C ASN A 45 2.78 11.16 1.52
N ALA A 46 3.28 10.54 2.58
CA ALA A 46 3.57 9.11 2.61
C ALA A 46 2.32 8.24 2.34
N GLU A 47 1.20 8.53 3.01
CA GLU A 47 -0.05 7.77 2.86
C GLU A 47 -0.59 7.83 1.42
N LEU A 48 -0.53 9.00 0.78
CA LEU A 48 -0.99 9.17 -0.61
C LEU A 48 -0.07 8.44 -1.61
N TYR A 49 1.24 8.44 -1.38
CA TYR A 49 2.15 7.64 -2.20
C TYR A 49 1.92 6.14 -2.01
N ALA A 50 1.69 5.68 -0.78
CA ALA A 50 1.36 4.28 -0.52
C ALA A 50 0.01 3.87 -1.14
N ALA A 51 -0.98 4.75 -1.12
CA ALA A 51 -2.25 4.54 -1.81
C ALA A 51 -2.06 4.43 -3.33
N LEU A 52 -1.28 5.33 -3.94
CA LEU A 52 -0.93 5.24 -5.37
C LEU A 52 -0.21 3.94 -5.70
N ALA A 53 0.74 3.51 -4.87
CA ALA A 53 1.42 2.22 -5.01
C ALA A 53 0.43 1.05 -4.99
N THR A 54 -0.53 1.09 -4.06
CA THR A 54 -1.57 0.08 -3.92
C THR A 54 -2.37 -0.04 -5.22
N VAL A 55 -2.86 1.08 -5.75
CA VAL A 55 -3.64 1.09 -7.00
C VAL A 55 -2.83 0.54 -8.17
N LEU A 56 -1.56 0.95 -8.32
CA LEU A 56 -0.67 0.45 -9.38
C LEU A 56 -0.41 -1.05 -9.25
N TYR A 57 -0.27 -1.56 -8.03
CA TYR A 57 -0.05 -2.97 -7.76
C TYR A 57 -1.29 -3.81 -8.13
N TYR A 58 -2.49 -3.38 -7.72
CA TYR A 58 -3.73 -4.07 -8.09
C TYR A 58 -4.03 -3.96 -9.59
N GLN A 59 -3.75 -2.82 -10.22
CA GLN A 59 -3.86 -2.65 -11.67
C GLN A 59 -2.97 -3.64 -12.42
N ALA A 60 -1.79 -3.93 -11.89
CA ALA A 60 -0.85 -4.91 -12.41
C ALA A 60 -1.14 -6.35 -11.95
N SER A 61 -2.38 -6.65 -11.55
CA SER A 61 -2.79 -7.98 -11.07
C SER A 61 -1.94 -8.50 -9.91
N GLN A 62 -1.60 -7.61 -8.98
CA GLN A 62 -0.76 -7.91 -7.80
C GLN A 62 0.66 -8.34 -8.16
N HIS A 63 1.21 -7.77 -9.23
CA HIS A 63 2.63 -7.86 -9.56
C HIS A 63 3.30 -6.51 -9.31
N MET A 64 4.46 -6.53 -8.65
CA MET A 64 5.23 -5.32 -8.42
C MET A 64 5.78 -4.77 -9.73
N THR A 65 5.44 -3.52 -10.04
CA THR A 65 5.95 -2.79 -11.20
C THR A 65 6.95 -1.73 -10.76
N VAL A 66 7.76 -1.24 -11.72
CA VAL A 66 8.68 -0.12 -11.47
C VAL A 66 7.93 1.12 -10.95
N GLN A 67 6.72 1.37 -11.46
CA GLN A 67 5.92 2.52 -11.02
C GLN A 67 5.39 2.33 -9.60
N ALA A 68 4.87 1.14 -9.26
CA ALA A 68 4.41 0.84 -7.91
C ALA A 68 5.56 0.94 -6.90
N ARG A 69 6.72 0.36 -7.23
CA ARG A 69 7.93 0.42 -6.41
C ARG A 69 8.41 1.85 -6.21
N ALA A 70 8.44 2.68 -7.25
CA ALA A 70 8.81 4.09 -7.12
C ALA A 70 7.88 4.87 -6.17
N MET A 71 6.58 4.54 -6.13
CA MET A 71 5.65 5.17 -5.17
C MET A 71 5.88 4.67 -3.75
N ILE A 72 6.17 3.38 -3.57
CA ILE A 72 6.57 2.80 -2.28
C ILE A 72 7.83 3.49 -1.75
N ASP A 73 8.86 3.62 -2.59
CA ASP A 73 10.13 4.23 -2.20
C ASP A 73 9.94 5.67 -1.75
N LYS A 74 9.08 6.45 -2.44
CA LYS A 74 8.69 7.80 -2.01
C LYS A 74 7.93 7.80 -0.69
N ALA A 75 7.00 6.86 -0.49
CA ALA A 75 6.28 6.75 0.77
C ALA A 75 7.24 6.49 1.93
N LEU A 76 8.16 5.53 1.77
CA LEU A 76 9.12 5.14 2.80
C LEU A 76 10.24 6.17 3.02
N ALA A 77 10.55 7.00 2.03
CA ALA A 77 11.46 8.13 2.19
C ALA A 77 10.86 9.22 3.10
N LEU A 78 9.54 9.41 3.05
CA LEU A 78 8.83 10.38 3.90
C LEU A 78 8.47 9.81 5.27
N ASP A 79 8.05 8.55 5.30
CA ASP A 79 7.77 7.79 6.52
C ASP A 79 8.27 6.35 6.37
N SER A 80 9.42 6.07 6.96
CA SER A 80 10.04 4.73 6.93
C SER A 80 9.20 3.63 7.58
N ASN A 81 8.15 4.00 8.33
CA ASN A 81 7.23 3.11 9.02
C ASN A 81 5.83 3.13 8.39
N GLU A 82 5.67 3.67 7.17
CA GLU A 82 4.39 3.68 6.47
C GLU A 82 3.93 2.23 6.24
N ILE A 83 2.82 1.88 6.90
CA ILE A 83 2.39 0.49 7.07
C ILE A 83 1.96 -0.12 5.74
N THR A 84 1.24 0.63 4.92
CA THR A 84 0.71 0.14 3.64
C THR A 84 1.84 -0.23 2.69
N ALA A 85 2.85 0.61 2.59
CA ALA A 85 4.05 0.45 1.78
C ALA A 85 4.87 -0.77 2.25
N LEU A 86 5.07 -0.91 3.57
CA LEU A 86 5.75 -2.08 4.14
C LEU A 86 4.98 -3.38 3.87
N MET A 87 3.65 -3.37 3.97
CA MET A 87 2.79 -4.54 3.69
C MET A 87 2.82 -4.94 2.21
N LEU A 88 2.86 -3.98 1.29
CA LEU A 88 3.00 -4.25 -0.15
C LEU A 88 4.35 -4.88 -0.48
N LEU A 89 5.45 -4.36 0.10
CA LEU A 89 6.78 -4.95 -0.08
C LEU A 89 6.86 -6.37 0.50
N ALA A 90 6.26 -6.61 1.67
CA ALA A 90 6.26 -7.93 2.28
C ALA A 90 5.49 -8.95 1.45
N SER A 91 4.36 -8.53 0.88
CA SER A 91 3.54 -9.37 -0.01
C SER A 91 4.28 -9.68 -1.32
N ASP A 92 4.92 -8.69 -1.94
CA ASP A 92 5.74 -8.88 -3.15
C ASP A 92 6.91 -9.83 -2.87
N ALA A 93 7.63 -9.65 -1.76
CA ALA A 93 8.73 -10.52 -1.36
C ALA A 93 8.25 -11.97 -1.16
N PHE A 94 7.09 -12.16 -0.51
CA PHE A 94 6.51 -13.48 -0.32
C PHE A 94 6.16 -14.15 -1.66
N MET A 95 5.55 -13.41 -2.58
CA MET A 95 5.18 -13.92 -3.91
C MET A 95 6.41 -14.29 -4.76
N GLN A 96 7.53 -13.60 -4.56
CA GLN A 96 8.82 -13.91 -5.21
C GLN A 96 9.62 -15.00 -4.48
N ALA A 97 9.03 -15.70 -3.50
CA ALA A 97 9.68 -16.68 -2.64
C ALA A 97 10.88 -16.13 -1.82
N ASN A 98 11.01 -14.81 -1.71
CA ASN A 98 11.96 -14.14 -0.82
C ASN A 98 11.42 -14.12 0.61
N TYR A 99 11.18 -15.30 1.18
CA TYR A 99 10.50 -15.47 2.46
C TYR A 99 11.22 -14.78 3.62
N ALA A 100 12.56 -14.74 3.60
CA ALA A 100 13.35 -14.04 4.61
C ALA A 100 12.99 -12.55 4.68
N GLN A 101 12.93 -11.89 3.52
CA GLN A 101 12.57 -10.47 3.43
C GLN A 101 11.11 -10.23 3.81
N ALA A 102 10.20 -11.10 3.39
CA ALA A 102 8.79 -11.00 3.77
C ALA A 102 8.61 -11.07 5.29
N ILE A 103 9.30 -12.00 5.95
CA ILE A 103 9.27 -12.16 7.42
C ILE A 103 9.81 -10.90 8.10
N GLU A 104 10.94 -10.36 7.65
CA GLU A 104 11.54 -9.14 8.22
C GLU A 104 10.58 -7.96 8.13
N LEU A 105 9.97 -7.74 6.98
CA LEU A 105 9.04 -6.63 6.76
C LEU A 105 7.75 -6.79 7.59
N TRP A 106 7.18 -7.99 7.65
CA TRP A 106 6.02 -8.24 8.52
C TRP A 106 6.37 -8.11 10.00
N GLN A 107 7.56 -8.54 10.43
CA GLN A 107 7.99 -8.33 11.81
C GLN A 107 8.11 -6.84 12.12
N LYS A 108 8.72 -6.06 11.21
CA LYS A 108 8.77 -4.60 11.33
C LYS A 108 7.37 -4.00 11.52
N VAL A 109 6.40 -4.39 10.68
CA VAL A 109 5.00 -3.93 10.79
C VAL A 109 4.37 -4.34 12.13
N MET A 110 4.68 -5.54 12.63
CA MET A 110 4.19 -6.03 13.91
C MET A 110 4.69 -5.18 15.09
N ASP A 111 5.97 -4.81 15.05
CA ASP A 111 6.65 -4.04 16.10
C ASP A 111 6.12 -2.59 16.20
N LEU A 112 5.54 -2.06 15.13
CA LEU A 112 4.86 -0.75 15.14
C LEU A 112 3.60 -0.75 16.02
N ASN A 113 3.08 -1.92 16.42
CA ASN A 113 1.96 -2.06 17.34
C ASN A 113 0.69 -1.28 16.94
N SER A 114 0.50 -1.05 15.65
CA SER A 114 -0.62 -0.26 15.12
C SER A 114 -1.96 -0.98 15.27
N PRO A 115 -3.03 -0.31 15.74
CA PRO A 115 -4.36 -0.89 15.82
C PRO A 115 -4.98 -1.18 14.45
N ARG A 116 -4.41 -0.64 13.36
CA ARG A 116 -4.84 -0.92 11.97
C ARG A 116 -4.50 -2.34 11.53
N ILE A 117 -3.55 -2.99 12.20
CA ILE A 117 -3.03 -4.28 11.80
C ILE A 117 -3.69 -5.39 12.61
N ASN A 118 -4.23 -6.38 11.90
CA ASN A 118 -4.62 -7.64 12.51
C ASN A 118 -3.35 -8.46 12.82
N ARG A 119 -2.90 -8.39 14.08
CA ARG A 119 -1.70 -9.10 14.54
C ARG A 119 -1.77 -10.60 14.28
N THR A 120 -2.95 -11.21 14.43
CA THR A 120 -3.13 -12.65 14.20
C THR A 120 -2.83 -13.02 12.76
N GLN A 121 -3.40 -12.29 11.80
CA GLN A 121 -3.15 -12.50 10.37
C GLN A 121 -1.67 -12.30 10.01
N LEU A 122 -1.00 -11.34 10.65
CA LEU A 122 0.42 -11.08 10.42
C LEU A 122 1.29 -12.22 10.96
N VAL A 123 0.98 -12.75 12.15
CA VAL A 123 1.63 -13.94 12.71
C VAL A 123 1.43 -15.16 11.82
N GLU A 124 0.22 -15.38 11.30
CA GLU A 124 -0.07 -16.46 10.35
C GLU A 124 0.76 -16.34 9.06
N SER A 125 0.85 -15.12 8.51
CA SER A 125 1.65 -14.83 7.31
C SER A 125 3.14 -15.14 7.53
N ILE A 126 3.69 -14.70 8.67
CA ILE A 126 5.07 -14.99 9.07
C ILE A 126 5.30 -16.50 9.23
N ASN A 127 4.39 -17.21 9.90
CA ASN A 127 4.52 -18.66 10.12
C ASN A 127 4.46 -19.43 8.79
N MET A 128 3.59 -19.00 7.87
CA MET A 128 3.52 -19.59 6.53
C MET A 128 4.82 -19.37 5.75
N ALA A 129 5.38 -18.16 5.76
CA ALA A 129 6.67 -17.90 5.12
C ALA A 129 7.80 -18.73 5.72
N LYS A 130 7.87 -18.87 7.05
CA LYS A 130 8.86 -19.74 7.72
C LYS A 130 8.72 -21.19 7.30
N LEU A 131 7.49 -21.69 7.14
CA LEU A 131 7.23 -23.05 6.68
C LEU A 131 7.72 -23.26 5.24
N LEU A 132 7.41 -22.32 4.34
CA LEU A 132 7.81 -22.40 2.93
C LEU A 132 9.34 -22.27 2.77
N GLN A 133 9.97 -21.37 3.53
CA GLN A 133 11.42 -21.19 3.54
C GLN A 133 12.15 -22.50 3.88
N ARG A 134 11.71 -23.21 4.93
CA ARG A 134 12.30 -24.50 5.33
C ARG A 134 12.08 -25.62 4.31
N ARG A 135 11.12 -25.48 3.39
CA ARG A 135 10.84 -26.47 2.34
C ARG A 135 11.64 -26.19 1.07
N SER A 136 12.15 -24.96 0.90
CA SER A 136 13.00 -24.56 -0.22
C SER A 136 14.49 -24.77 0.04
N ASP A 137 14.87 -25.04 1.29
CA ASP A 137 16.22 -25.41 1.73
C ASP A 137 16.45 -26.93 1.61
#